data_AF-A0A6C0CJY3-F1
#
_entry.id   AF-A0A6C0CJY3-F1
#
_cell.length_a   1.000
_cell.length_b   1.000
_cell.length_c   1.000
_cell.angle_alpha   90.00
_cell.angle_beta   90.00
_cell.angle_gamma   90.00
#
_symmetry.space_group_name_H-M   'P 1'
#
loop_
_entity.id
_entity.type
_entity.pdbx_description
1 polymer ?
#
loop_
_entity_poly.entity_id
_entity_poly.type
_entity_poly.pdbx_seq_one_letter_code
_entity_poly.pdbx_strand_id
1 'polypeptide(L)'
;MNTDDPVADVPPEQTADTSQKPTVSSASGYLGYTLLLILLLVYSRAGWYAVETIVFGKFPIMKPYAHLFLVVWFIPILGLLASLVVPSVGGMFAWAIATAVIAGIPMVGAFIYIVLFGLPPETYEYVAGLFTTKTGVTV
;
A
#
# COMPACT_ATOMS: atom_id res chain seq x y z
N MET A 1 36.71 -5.20 -60.91
CA MET A 1 37.14 -5.55 -59.54
C MET A 1 37.09 -4.24 -58.76
N ASN A 2 35.95 -3.96 -58.12
CA ASN A 2 35.80 -2.83 -57.21
C ASN A 2 35.78 -3.40 -55.81
N THR A 3 36.66 -2.83 -55.00
CA THR A 3 37.02 -3.13 -53.63
C THR A 3 35.82 -3.08 -52.70
N ASP A 4 35.71 -4.14 -51.91
CA ASP A 4 34.91 -4.25 -50.70
C ASP A 4 35.23 -3.10 -49.75
N ASP A 5 34.20 -2.34 -49.38
CA ASP A 5 34.20 -1.61 -48.12
C ASP A 5 33.11 -2.28 -47.27
N PRO A 6 33.48 -3.04 -46.22
CA PRO A 6 32.48 -3.65 -45.37
C PRO A 6 31.85 -2.53 -44.56
N VAL A 7 30.67 -2.09 -44.99
CA VAL A 7 29.78 -1.28 -44.17
C VAL A 7 29.63 -2.04 -42.86
N ALA A 8 30.19 -1.48 -41.78
CA ALA A 8 30.10 -2.05 -40.46
C ALA A 8 28.61 -2.29 -40.17
N ASP A 9 28.24 -3.56 -39.97
CA ASP A 9 26.97 -3.96 -39.38
C ASP A 9 26.95 -3.36 -37.97
N VAL A 10 26.51 -2.10 -37.88
CA VAL A 10 26.16 -1.46 -36.61
C VAL A 10 25.02 -2.33 -36.07
N PRO A 11 25.20 -3.02 -34.93
CA PRO A 11 24.11 -3.75 -34.31
C PRO A 11 22.97 -2.75 -34.17
N PRO A 12 21.71 -3.10 -34.52
CA PRO A 12 20.62 -2.18 -34.32
C PRO A 12 20.70 -1.76 -32.86
N GLU A 13 20.87 -0.45 -32.63
CA GLU A 13 20.71 0.11 -31.31
C GLU A 13 19.40 -0.50 -30.82
N GLN A 14 19.49 -1.29 -29.75
CA GLN A 14 18.32 -1.66 -29.00
C GLN A 14 17.80 -0.34 -28.45
N THR A 15 17.07 0.41 -29.28
CA THR A 15 15.93 1.17 -28.83
C THR A 15 15.11 0.14 -28.11
N ALA A 16 15.35 0.05 -26.81
CA ALA A 16 14.42 -0.53 -25.89
C ALA A 16 13.13 0.18 -26.23
N ASP A 17 12.30 -0.50 -27.02
CA ASP A 17 10.93 -0.13 -27.27
C ASP A 17 10.26 -0.40 -25.93
N THR A 18 10.52 0.49 -24.96
CA THR A 18 9.68 0.69 -23.82
C THR A 18 8.40 1.24 -24.43
N SER A 19 7.61 0.33 -24.97
CA SER A 19 6.18 0.49 -25.10
C SER A 19 5.72 0.74 -23.66
N GLN A 20 5.80 2.00 -23.24
CA GLN A 20 5.12 2.54 -22.07
C GLN A 20 3.64 2.45 -22.42
N LYS A 21 3.11 1.23 -22.45
CA LYS A 21 1.68 1.04 -22.55
C LYS A 21 1.11 1.69 -21.31
N PRO A 22 0.19 2.66 -21.45
CA PRO A 22 -0.46 3.24 -20.29
C PRO A 22 -1.05 2.11 -19.44
N THR A 23 -0.71 2.08 -18.16
CA THR A 23 -1.15 1.07 -17.17
C THR A 23 -2.67 0.91 -17.18
N VAL A 24 -3.38 1.94 -17.63
CA VAL A 24 -4.82 1.98 -17.81
C VAL A 24 -5.16 2.56 -19.18
N SER A 25 -5.22 1.72 -20.21
CA SER A 25 -5.57 2.10 -21.58
C SER A 25 -7.09 2.13 -21.85
N SER A 26 -7.91 1.97 -20.82
CA SER A 26 -9.37 1.95 -20.90
C SER A 26 -10.01 2.51 -19.63
N ALA A 27 -11.23 3.05 -19.76
CA ALA A 27 -12.03 3.51 -18.61
C ALA A 27 -12.24 2.41 -17.57
N SER A 28 -12.43 1.16 -18.01
CA SER A 28 -12.54 -0.01 -17.15
C SER A 28 -11.25 -0.29 -16.36
N GLY A 29 -10.09 -0.11 -16.99
CA GLY A 29 -8.79 -0.21 -16.32
C GLY A 29 -8.62 0.83 -15.22
N TYR A 30 -8.98 2.09 -15.51
CA TYR A 30 -8.93 3.18 -14.53
C TYR A 30 -9.84 2.93 -13.33
N LEU A 31 -11.04 2.40 -13.58
CA LEU A 31 -12.00 2.03 -12.54
C LEU A 31 -11.46 0.89 -11.65
N GLY A 32 -10.88 -0.15 -12.26
CA GLY A 32 -10.25 -1.25 -11.53
C GLY A 32 -9.05 -0.79 -10.70
N TYR A 33 -8.23 0.11 -11.25
CA TYR A 33 -7.11 0.71 -10.52
C TYR A 33 -7.58 1.53 -9.32
N THR A 34 -8.60 2.37 -9.51
CA THR A 34 -9.14 3.22 -8.44
C THR A 34 -9.75 2.37 -7.34
N LEU A 35 -10.47 1.29 -7.69
CA LEU A 35 -11.00 0.34 -6.72
C LEU A 35 -9.88 -0.35 -5.93
N LEU A 36 -8.82 -0.81 -6.62
CA LEU A 36 -7.65 -1.41 -5.99
C LEU A 36 -6.99 -0.44 -5.01
N LEU A 37 -6.83 0.83 -5.40
CA LEU A 37 -6.27 1.87 -4.54
C LEU A 37 -7.12 2.09 -3.29
N ILE A 38 -8.45 2.20 -3.44
CA ILE A 38 -9.37 2.35 -2.30
C ILE A 38 -9.26 1.15 -1.35
N LEU A 39 -9.28 -0.07 -1.89
CA LEU A 39 -9.13 -1.30 -1.10
C LEU A 39 -7.81 -1.32 -0.34
N LEU A 40 -6.70 -0.96 -1.00
CA LEU A 40 -5.38 -0.87 -0.38
C LEU A 40 -5.28 0.23 0.68
N LEU A 41 -5.98 1.35 0.50
CA LEU A 41 -6.05 2.41 1.51
C LEU A 41 -6.81 1.96 2.76
N VAL A 42 -7.96 1.29 2.58
CA VAL A 42 -8.73 0.70 3.69
C VAL A 42 -7.89 -0.34 4.42
N TYR A 43 -7.23 -1.23 3.67
CA TYR A 43 -6.35 -2.26 4.22
C TYR A 43 -5.15 -1.65 4.96
N SER A 44 -4.53 -0.62 4.39
CA SER A 44 -3.42 0.12 5.01
C SER A 44 -3.85 0.83 6.31
N ARG A 45 -5.06 1.38 6.37
CA ARG A 45 -5.59 1.98 7.61
C ARG A 45 -5.77 0.94 8.72
N ALA A 46 -6.24 -0.26 8.37
CA ALA A 46 -6.34 -1.37 9.31
C ALA A 46 -4.96 -1.80 9.83
N GLY A 47 -3.96 -1.88 8.96
CA GLY A 47 -2.57 -2.11 9.35
C GLY A 47 -2.01 -1.04 10.28
N TRP A 48 -2.30 0.24 10.00
CA TRP A 48 -1.87 1.33 10.85
C TRP A 48 -2.52 1.26 12.25
N TYR A 49 -3.81 0.91 12.32
CA TYR A 49 -4.49 0.71 13.60
C TYR A 49 -3.83 -0.41 14.43
N ALA A 50 -3.40 -1.49 13.77
CA ALA A 50 -2.63 -2.54 14.44
C ALA A 50 -1.29 -2.02 14.99
N VAL A 51 -0.58 -1.17 14.24
CA VAL A 51 0.65 -0.50 14.72
C VAL A 51 0.34 0.39 15.93
N GLU A 52 -0.70 1.23 15.85
CA GLU A 52 -1.13 2.10 16.95
C GLU A 52 -1.36 1.29 18.22
N THR A 53 -2.04 0.17 18.08
CA THR A 53 -2.42 -0.69 19.20
C THR A 53 -1.22 -1.44 19.80
N ILE A 54 -0.39 -2.10 18.98
CA ILE A 54 0.71 -2.93 19.47
C ILE A 54 1.91 -2.09 19.93
N VAL A 55 2.23 -1.04 19.16
CA VAL A 55 3.46 -0.27 19.34
C VAL A 55 3.20 0.91 20.25
N PHE A 56 2.23 1.76 19.91
CA PHE A 56 2.01 3.01 20.64
C PHE A 56 1.15 2.81 21.90
N GLY A 57 0.21 1.87 21.90
CA GLY A 57 -0.54 1.48 23.09
C GLY A 57 0.39 0.88 24.15
N LYS A 58 1.31 0.00 23.73
CA LYS A 58 2.26 -0.66 24.64
C LYS A 58 3.45 0.21 25.05
N PHE A 59 3.92 1.10 24.16
CA PHE A 59 5.03 2.00 24.42
C PHE A 59 4.59 3.47 24.24
N PRO A 60 3.97 4.07 25.27
CA PRO A 60 3.46 5.44 25.19
C PRO A 60 4.55 6.48 24.89
N ILE A 61 5.80 6.21 25.26
CA ILE A 61 6.95 7.07 24.96
C ILE A 61 7.19 7.26 23.46
N MET A 62 6.71 6.33 22.63
CA MET A 62 6.82 6.41 21.17
C MET A 62 5.67 7.19 20.52
N LYS A 63 4.56 7.46 21.23
CA LYS A 63 3.40 8.21 20.71
C LYS A 63 3.77 9.57 20.09
N PRO A 64 4.63 10.40 20.71
CA PRO A 64 5.03 11.69 20.13
C PRO A 64 5.70 11.56 18.76
N TYR A 65 6.38 10.42 18.50
CA TYR A 65 7.12 10.16 17.28
C TYR A 65 6.28 9.46 16.20
N ALA A 66 5.00 9.18 16.44
CA ALA A 66 4.11 8.46 15.51
C ALA A 66 4.05 9.09 14.11
N HIS A 67 4.19 10.42 14.03
CA HIS A 67 4.23 11.15 12.77
C HIS A 67 5.42 10.77 11.87
N LEU A 68 6.59 10.45 12.44
CA LEU A 68 7.76 9.98 11.66
C LEU A 68 7.49 8.60 11.05
N PHE A 69 6.84 7.73 11.81
CA PHE A 69 6.42 6.41 11.33
C PHE A 69 5.33 6.52 10.26
N LEU A 70 4.41 7.48 10.38
CA LEU A 70 3.40 7.77 9.35
C LEU A 70 4.03 8.16 8.02
N VAL A 71 5.09 8.98 8.02
CA VAL A 71 5.78 9.36 6.79
C VAL A 71 6.26 8.12 6.03
N VAL A 72 6.92 7.20 6.73
CA VAL A 72 7.40 5.94 6.14
C VAL A 72 6.22 5.06 5.69
N TRP A 73 5.14 5.04 6.46
CA TRP A 73 3.92 4.28 6.16
C TRP A 73 3.27 4.70 4.84
N PHE A 74 3.32 5.99 4.49
CA PHE A 74 2.72 6.51 3.26
C PHE A 74 3.56 6.33 2.00
N ILE A 75 4.86 6.01 2.10
CA ILE A 75 5.75 5.88 0.93
C ILE A 75 5.19 4.91 -0.13
N PRO A 76 4.71 3.70 0.22
CA PRO A 76 4.16 2.78 -0.78
C PRO A 76 2.90 3.29 -1.47
N ILE A 77 2.06 4.03 -0.73
CA ILE A 77 0.85 4.65 -1.26
C ILE A 77 1.21 5.78 -2.23
N LEU A 78 2.21 6.59 -1.90
CA LEU A 78 2.74 7.62 -2.79
C LEU A 78 3.33 6.99 -4.06
N GLY A 79 4.00 5.84 -3.95
CA GLY A 79 4.50 5.08 -5.09
C GLY A 79 3.39 4.56 -6.01
N LEU A 80 2.28 4.08 -5.44
CA LEU A 80 1.07 3.75 -6.22
C LEU A 80 0.56 4.99 -6.95
N LEU A 81 0.36 6.11 -6.25
CA LEU A 81 -0.12 7.35 -6.87
C LEU A 81 0.83 7.85 -7.97
N ALA A 82 2.14 7.76 -7.79
CA ALA A 82 3.13 8.13 -8.81
C ALA A 82 3.02 7.24 -10.07
N SER A 83 2.61 5.98 -9.90
CA SER A 83 2.39 5.03 -11.01
C SER A 83 1.17 5.37 -11.88
N LEU A 84 0.32 6.32 -11.47
CA LEU A 84 -0.71 6.91 -12.34
C LEU A 84 -0.11 7.87 -13.37
N VAL A 85 0.88 8.66 -12.94
CA VAL A 85 1.49 9.72 -13.76
C VAL A 85 2.55 9.14 -14.68
N VAL A 86 3.35 8.19 -14.18
CA VAL A 86 4.36 7.46 -14.95
C VAL A 86 3.97 5.99 -14.97
N PRO A 87 3.11 5.57 -15.92
CA PRO A 87 2.55 4.24 -15.93
C PRO A 87 3.61 3.16 -16.17
N SER A 88 3.84 2.34 -15.14
CA SER A 88 4.54 1.07 -15.25
C SER A 88 3.72 -0.02 -14.56
N VAL A 89 3.30 -1.03 -15.32
CA VAL A 89 2.56 -2.19 -14.78
C VAL A 89 3.37 -2.87 -13.69
N GLY A 90 4.68 -3.07 -13.91
CA GLY A 90 5.59 -3.65 -12.90
C GLY A 90 5.72 -2.78 -11.65
N GLY A 91 5.80 -1.45 -11.82
CA GLY A 91 5.84 -0.51 -10.70
C GLY A 91 4.55 -0.56 -9.87
N MET A 92 3.39 -0.57 -10.53
CA MET A 92 2.09 -0.65 -9.86
C MET A 92 1.98 -1.90 -8.98
N PHE A 93 2.31 -3.08 -9.52
CA PHE A 93 2.27 -4.31 -8.74
C PHE A 93 3.27 -4.31 -7.58
N ALA A 94 4.48 -3.80 -7.80
CA ALA A 94 5.50 -3.69 -6.75
C ALA A 94 4.99 -2.81 -5.59
N TRP A 95 4.39 -1.66 -5.88
CA TRP A 95 3.86 -0.77 -4.85
C TRP A 95 2.60 -1.31 -4.17
N ALA A 96 1.75 -2.03 -4.91
CA ALA A 96 0.59 -2.72 -4.35
C ALA A 96 1.01 -3.80 -3.35
N ILE A 97 2.00 -4.63 -3.72
CA ILE A 97 2.57 -5.66 -2.86
C ILE A 97 3.24 -5.01 -1.64
N ALA A 98 4.04 -3.96 -1.84
CA ALA A 98 4.69 -3.24 -0.75
C ALA A 98 3.67 -2.70 0.26
N THR A 99 2.58 -2.07 -0.23
CA THR A 99 1.48 -1.58 0.61
C THR A 99 0.84 -2.73 1.40
N ALA A 100 0.55 -3.85 0.72
CA ALA A 100 -0.07 -5.01 1.35
C ALA A 100 0.83 -5.67 2.41
N VAL A 101 2.12 -5.79 2.16
CA VAL A 101 3.08 -6.41 3.10
C VAL A 101 3.30 -5.50 4.31
N ILE A 102 3.53 -4.20 4.10
CA ILE A 102 3.74 -3.23 5.18
C ILE A 102 2.51 -3.15 6.09
N ALA A 103 1.30 -3.22 5.53
CA ALA A 103 0.07 -3.27 6.32
C ALA A 103 -0.16 -4.64 6.97
N GLY A 104 0.14 -5.73 6.26
CA GLY A 104 -0.13 -7.10 6.70
C GLY A 104 0.73 -7.55 7.89
N ILE A 105 2.01 -7.16 7.94
CA ILE A 105 2.92 -7.58 9.03
C ILE A 105 2.39 -7.13 10.41
N PRO A 106 2.05 -5.85 10.63
CA PRO A 106 1.44 -5.41 11.88
C PRO A 106 0.10 -6.08 12.18
N MET A 107 -0.74 -6.32 11.17
CA MET A 107 -2.02 -7.00 11.37
C MET A 107 -1.84 -8.44 11.86
N VAL A 108 -0.89 -9.18 11.28
CA VAL A 108 -0.54 -10.54 11.75
C VAL A 108 0.04 -10.47 13.16
N GLY A 109 0.89 -9.48 13.45
CA GLY A 109 1.38 -9.22 14.79
C GLY A 109 0.26 -8.96 15.80
N ALA A 110 -0.74 -8.15 15.43
CA ALA A 110 -1.91 -7.87 16.26
C ALA A 110 -2.74 -9.13 16.48
N PHE A 111 -2.96 -9.91 15.42
CA PHE A 111 -3.70 -11.16 15.52
C PHE A 111 -3.04 -12.13 16.51
N ILE A 112 -1.72 -12.37 16.37
CA ILE A 112 -0.97 -13.23 17.30
C ILE A 112 -1.05 -12.67 18.73
N TYR A 113 -0.90 -11.35 18.89
CA TYR A 113 -1.00 -10.71 20.20
C TYR A 113 -2.37 -10.93 20.85
N ILE A 114 -3.46 -10.75 20.10
CA ILE A 114 -4.83 -10.94 20.58
C ILE A 114 -5.07 -12.40 20.98
N VAL A 115 -4.57 -13.35 20.19
CA VAL A 115 -4.70 -14.79 20.51
C VAL A 115 -3.98 -15.15 21.81
N LEU A 116 -2.82 -14.55 22.09
CA LEU A 116 -2.01 -14.88 23.26
C LEU A 116 -2.38 -14.10 24.53
N PHE A 117 -2.78 -12.83 24.40
CA PHE A 117 -2.94 -11.90 25.52
C PHE A 117 -4.35 -11.30 25.63
N GLY A 118 -5.25 -11.62 24.69
CA GLY A 118 -6.57 -11.02 24.61
C GLY A 118 -6.57 -9.64 23.95
N LEU A 119 -7.77 -9.07 23.77
CA LEU A 119 -7.93 -7.76 23.17
C LEU A 119 -7.36 -6.66 24.10
N PRO A 120 -6.66 -5.65 23.55
CA PRO A 120 -6.24 -4.47 24.30
C PRO A 120 -7.44 -3.64 24.77
N PRO A 121 -7.37 -2.98 25.95
CA PRO A 121 -8.41 -2.08 26.47
C PRO A 121 -8.93 -1.08 25.42
N GLU A 122 -8.00 -0.50 24.66
CA GLU A 122 -8.25 0.52 23.62
C GLU A 122 -9.10 -0.01 22.46
N THR A 123 -9.04 -1.32 22.21
CA THR A 123 -9.82 -1.99 21.16
C THR A 123 -11.25 -2.29 21.63
N TYR A 124 -11.48 -2.48 22.93
CA TYR A 124 -12.84 -2.70 23.45
C TYR A 124 -13.71 -1.46 23.29
N GLU A 125 -13.18 -0.24 23.50
CA GLU A 125 -13.94 1.00 23.30
C GLU A 125 -14.35 1.19 21.85
N TYR A 126 -13.44 0.87 20.91
CA TYR A 126 -13.74 0.94 19.47
C TYR A 126 -14.79 -0.08 19.05
N VAL A 127 -14.67 -1.33 19.51
CA VAL A 127 -15.64 -2.41 19.25
C VAL A 127 -16.99 -2.10 19.91
N ALA A 128 -16.97 -1.65 21.17
CA ALA A 128 -18.18 -1.23 21.87
C ALA A 128 -18.86 -0.07 21.13
N GLY A 129 -18.12 0.91 20.61
CA GLY A 129 -18.64 2.01 19.79
C GLY A 129 -19.35 1.56 18.51
N LEU A 130 -18.81 0.53 17.85
CA LEU A 130 -19.40 -0.09 16.65
C LEU A 130 -20.71 -0.85 16.95
N PHE A 131 -20.87 -1.38 18.16
CA PHE A 131 -22.08 -2.10 18.56
C PHE A 131 -23.07 -1.27 19.40
N THR A 132 -22.64 -0.13 19.96
CA THR A 132 -23.51 0.82 20.68
C THR A 132 -24.26 1.78 19.77
N THR A 133 -24.09 1.69 18.45
CA THR A 133 -24.87 2.49 17.47
C THR A 133 -26.34 2.05 17.34
N LYS A 134 -26.85 1.19 18.24
CA LYS A 134 -28.27 0.94 18.52
C LYS A 134 -28.39 0.66 20.02
N THR A 135 -28.82 1.59 20.85
CA THR A 135 -30.23 1.98 20.97
C THR A 135 -30.36 3.46 21.32
N GLY A 136 -30.87 4.25 20.37
CA GLY A 136 -31.60 5.48 20.70
C GLY A 136 -32.92 5.14 21.38
N VAL A 137 -32.85 4.58 22.58
CA VAL A 137 -33.98 4.52 23.53
C VAL A 137 -33.48 5.18 24.80
N THR A 138 -33.77 6.48 24.88
CA THR A 138 -33.94 7.16 26.17
C THR A 138 -34.91 6.36 27.02
N VAL A 139 -34.44 5.87 28.17
CA VAL A 139 -35.26 5.65 29.36
C VAL A 139 -34.64 6.49 30.47
#